data_AF-A0A191HWN7-F1
#
_entry.id   AF-A0A191HWN7-F1
#
_cell.length_a   1.000
_cell.length_b   1.000
_cell.length_c   1.000
_cell.angle_alpha   90.00
_cell.angle_beta   90.00
_cell.angle_gamma   90.00
#
_symmetry.space_group_name_H-M   'P 1'
#
loop_
_entity.id
_entity.type
_entity.pdbx_description
1 polymer ?
#
loop_
_entity_poly.entity_id
_entity_poly.type
_entity_poly.pdbx_seq_one_letter_code
_entity_poly.pdbx_strand_id
1 'polypeptide(L)' 'MKKTLVISDTHYPKYELPSKLWSLVKEADAVIHCGDFTASELLEDLKLVNENVYSVYGNNDQILSGSIPEKEL' A
#
# COMPACT_ATOMS: atom_id res chain seq x y z
N MET A 1 -3.77 -7.09 21.30
CA MET A 1 -2.84 -5.99 21.00
C MET A 1 -3.05 -5.63 19.53
N LYS A 2 -3.20 -4.34 19.20
CA LYS A 2 -3.34 -3.93 17.79
C LYS A 2 -1.99 -3.96 17.08
N LYS A 3 -1.97 -4.31 15.79
CA LYS A 3 -0.80 -4.37 14.92
C LYS A 3 -1.01 -3.45 13.71
N THR A 4 -0.03 -2.61 13.45
CA THR A 4 0.02 -1.78 12.23
C THR A 4 1.17 -2.28 11.37
N LEU A 5 0.88 -2.51 10.09
CA LEU A 5 1.90 -2.78 9.08
C LEU A 5 2.20 -1.47 8.35
N VAL A 6 3.48 -1.12 8.25
CA VAL A 6 3.94 0.05 7.49
C VAL A 6 4.89 -0.43 6.40
N ILE A 7 4.60 -0.04 5.16
CA ILE A 7 5.36 -0.38 3.96
C ILE A 7 5.52 0.85 3.06
N SER A 8 6.45 0.80 2.11
CA SER A 8 6.71 1.86 1.14
C SER A 8 7.49 1.30 -0.05
N ASP A 9 7.73 2.12 -1.08
CA ASP A 9 8.70 1.85 -2.14
C ASP A 9 8.44 0.52 -2.87
N THR A 10 7.16 0.23 -3.14
CA THR A 10 6.74 -0.99 -3.86
C THR A 10 6.84 -0.85 -5.38
N HIS A 11 7.58 0.16 -5.85
CA HIS A 11 7.86 0.48 -7.26
C HIS A 11 8.72 -0.57 -8.00
N TYR A 12 8.83 -1.77 -7.45
CA TYR A 12 9.58 -2.87 -8.04
C TYR A 12 8.91 -3.32 -9.35
N PRO A 13 9.70 -3.66 -10.40
CA PRO A 13 9.14 -4.13 -11.66
C PRO A 13 8.20 -5.33 -11.43
N LYS A 14 6.91 -5.16 -11.81
CA LYS A 14 5.80 -6.12 -11.69
C LYS A 14 5.04 -6.22 -10.36
N TYR A 15 5.24 -5.33 -9.38
CA TYR A 15 4.53 -5.34 -8.07
C TYR A 15 4.41 -6.74 -7.40
N GLU A 16 5.34 -7.65 -7.72
CA GLU A 16 5.41 -9.00 -7.15
C GLU A 16 5.98 -8.91 -5.74
N LEU A 17 5.10 -8.74 -4.76
CA LEU A 17 5.46 -8.68 -3.35
C LEU A 17 5.67 -10.08 -2.76
N PRO A 18 6.61 -10.25 -1.81
CA PRO A 18 6.83 -11.54 -1.16
C PRO A 18 5.56 -12.11 -0.53
N SER A 19 5.34 -13.43 -0.64
CA SER A 19 4.17 -14.11 -0.06
C SER A 19 3.96 -13.81 1.42
N LYS A 20 5.06 -13.68 2.18
CA LYS A 20 5.04 -13.31 3.60
C LYS A 20 4.39 -11.94 3.84
N LEU A 21 4.57 -10.97 2.93
CA LEU A 21 3.97 -9.66 3.09
C LEU A 21 2.45 -9.73 3.03
N TRP A 22 1.88 -10.55 2.14
CA TRP A 22 0.43 -10.74 2.06
C TRP A 22 -0.17 -11.36 3.33
N SER A 23 0.56 -12.28 3.98
CA SER A 23 0.16 -12.78 5.32
C SER A 23 0.17 -11.65 6.36
N LEU A 24 1.19 -10.79 6.34
CA LEU A 24 1.26 -9.64 7.26
C LEU A 24 0.16 -8.60 6.99
N VAL A 25 -0.17 -8.34 5.73
CA VAL A 25 -1.27 -7.46 5.33
C VAL A 25 -2.58 -8.00 5.89
N LYS A 26 -2.83 -9.31 5.75
CA LYS A 26 -4.03 -9.96 6.26
C LYS A 26 -4.13 -9.95 7.79
N GLU A 27 -3.00 -10.07 8.50
CA GLU A 27 -2.97 -10.13 9.96
C GLU A 27 -2.99 -8.74 10.65
N ALA A 28 -2.71 -7.67 9.91
CA ALA A 28 -2.64 -6.32 10.46
C ALA A 28 -4.05 -5.75 10.70
N ASP A 29 -4.20 -4.98 11.78
CA ASP A 29 -5.43 -4.21 12.01
C ASP A 29 -5.51 -2.98 11.09
N ALA A 30 -4.35 -2.47 10.65
CA ALA A 30 -4.23 -1.38 9.68
C ALA A 30 -2.94 -1.51 8.86
N VAL A 31 -3.00 -1.12 7.60
CA VAL A 31 -1.86 -1.07 6.67
C VAL A 31 -1.65 0.38 6.23
N ILE A 32 -0.42 0.87 6.35
CA ILE A 32 -0.01 2.19 5.87
C ILE A 32 1.02 2.00 4.78
N HIS A 33 0.76 2.54 3.59
CA HIS A 33 1.71 2.59 2.49
C HIS A 33 2.22 4.02 2.27
N CYS A 34 3.52 4.26 2.47
CA CYS A 34 4.10 5.61 2.42
C CYS A 34 4.41 6.11 0.99
N GLY A 35 3.65 5.67 -0.01
CA GLY A 35 3.83 6.00 -1.42
C GLY A 35 4.84 5.13 -2.19
N ASP A 36 5.03 5.48 -3.46
CA ASP A 36 5.87 4.80 -4.46
C ASP A 36 5.30 3.46 -4.98
N PHE A 37 4.07 3.53 -5.47
CA PHE A 37 3.35 2.57 -6.30
C PHE A 37 3.63 2.80 -7.79
N THR A 38 4.05 1.75 -8.51
CA THR A 38 4.13 1.77 -9.98
C THR A 38 2.95 1.09 -10.68
N ALA A 39 2.00 0.54 -9.92
CA ALA A 39 0.81 -0.14 -10.42
C ALA A 39 -0.38 0.15 -9.49
N SER A 40 -1.52 0.55 -10.07
CA SER A 40 -2.72 0.88 -9.30
C SER A 40 -3.35 -0.38 -8.70
N GLU A 41 -3.19 -1.50 -9.40
CA GLU A 41 -3.61 -2.83 -9.01
C GLU A 41 -3.06 -3.22 -7.64
N LEU A 42 -1.84 -2.80 -7.28
CA LEU A 42 -1.30 -3.10 -5.96
C LEU A 42 -2.12 -2.45 -4.83
N LEU A 43 -2.56 -1.20 -5.00
CA LEU A 43 -3.41 -0.53 -4.02
C LEU A 43 -4.78 -1.22 -3.92
N GLU A 44 -5.32 -1.67 -5.05
CA GLU A 44 -6.57 -2.44 -5.09
C GLU A 44 -6.42 -3.80 -4.39
N ASP A 45 -5.35 -4.53 -4.67
CA ASP A 45 -5.04 -5.82 -4.03
C ASP A 45 -4.85 -5.68 -2.52
N LEU A 46 -4.15 -4.64 -2.07
CA LEU A 46 -4.01 -4.35 -0.63
C LEU A 46 -5.39 -4.12 0.01
N LYS A 47 -6.26 -3.33 -0.63
CA LYS A 47 -7.63 -3.04 -0.15
C LYS A 47 -8.57 -4.26 -0.21
N LEU A 48 -8.32 -5.19 -1.13
CA LEU A 48 -9.04 -6.47 -1.20
C LEU A 48 -8.65 -7.41 -0.06
N VAL A 49 -7.39 -7.37 0.38
CA VAL A 49 -6.89 -8.24 1.46
C VAL A 49 -7.14 -7.64 2.85
N ASN A 50 -7.10 -6.31 3.00
CA ASN A 50 -7.34 -5.62 4.26
C ASN A 50 -8.25 -4.39 4.05
N GLU A 51 -9.30 -4.28 4.87
CA GLU A 51 -10.29 -3.18 4.78
C GLU A 51 -9.72 -1.83 5.26
N ASN A 52 -8.65 -1.83 6.06
CA ASN A 52 -8.05 -0.65 6.69
C ASN A 52 -6.69 -0.31 6.05
N VAL A 53 -6.71 0.10 4.78
CA VAL A 53 -5.51 0.52 4.04
C VAL A 53 -5.50 2.04 3.87
N TYR A 54 -4.41 2.65 4.32
CA TYR A 54 -4.10 4.07 4.20
C TYR A 54 -2.87 4.24 3.30
N SER A 55 -2.87 5.27 2.47
CA SER A 55 -1.79 5.46 1.50
C SER A 55 -1.64 6.93 1.15
N VAL A 56 -0.40 7.39 1.10
CA VAL A 56 -0.05 8.74 0.64
C VAL A 56 0.66 8.70 -0.70
N TYR A 57 0.54 9.79 -1.45
CA TYR A 57 1.14 9.99 -2.77
C TYR A 57 2.66 10.21 -2.67
N GLY A 58 3.44 9.32 -3.29
CA GLY A 58 4.89 9.38 -3.48
C GLY A 58 5.31 9.96 -4.83
N ASN A 59 6.62 10.18 -5.02
CA ASN A 59 7.13 10.80 -6.25
C ASN A 59 7.09 9.86 -7.46
N ASN A 60 6.90 8.55 -7.26
CA ASN A 60 6.73 7.56 -8.34
C ASN A 60 5.26 7.20 -8.61
N ASP A 61 4.30 7.91 -7.99
CA ASP A 61 2.87 7.54 -8.01
C ASP A 61 2.08 8.19 -9.15
N GLN A 62 2.69 8.55 -10.28
CA GLN A 62 2.00 9.34 -11.32
C GLN A 62 0.68 8.69 -11.79
N ILE A 63 0.61 7.36 -11.76
CA ILE A 63 -0.59 6.56 -12.08
C ILE A 63 -1.75 6.74 -11.08
N LEU A 64 -1.48 7.17 -9.85
CA LEU A 64 -2.44 7.42 -8.78
C LEU A 64 -2.66 8.92 -8.53
N SER A 65 -2.22 9.79 -9.45
CA SER A 65 -2.35 11.24 -9.32
C SER A 65 -3.81 11.66 -9.14
N GLY A 66 -4.10 12.31 -8.01
CA GLY A 66 -5.45 12.73 -7.62
C GLY A 66 -6.34 11.63 -7.03
N SER A 67 -5.88 10.38 -7.02
CA SER A 67 -6.62 9.22 -6.49
C SER A 67 -6.32 8.93 -5.02
N ILE A 68 -5.15 9.36 -4.53
CA ILE A 68 -4.72 9.26 -3.14
C ILE A 68 -4.15 10.60 -2.66
N PRO A 69 -4.20 10.90 -1.35
CA PRO A 69 -3.79 12.20 -0.84
C PRO A 69 -2.27 12.36 -0.74
N GLU A 70 -1.75 13.58 -0.83
CA GLU A 70 -0.33 13.88 -0.51
C GLU A 70 -0.01 13.71 0.99
N LYS A 71 -1.03 13.79 1.85
CA LYS A 71 -0.94 13.61 3.31
C LYS A 71 -2.24 13.05 3.86
N GLU A 72 -2.15 12.17 4.84
CA GLU A 72 -3.30 11.58 5.53
C GLU A 72 -3.20 11.96 7.02
N LEU A 73 -4.21 12.66 7.55
CA LEU A 73 -4.23 13.29 8.88
C LEU A 73 -5.21 12.58 9.83
#